data_AF-A0A2S5WT70-F1
#
_entry.id   AF-A0A2S5WT70-F1
#
_cell.length_a   1.000
_cell.length_b   1.000
_cell.length_c   1.000
_cell.angle_alpha   90.00
_cell.angle_beta   90.00
_cell.angle_gamma   90.00
#
_symmetry.space_group_name_H-M   'P 1'
#
loop_
_entity.id
_entity.type
_entity.pdbx_description
1 polymer ?
#
loop_
_entity_poly.entity_id
_entity_poly.type
_entity_poly.pdbx_seq_one_letter_code
_entity_poly.pdbx_strand_id
1 'polypeptide(L)'
;MVSSEEIVLGDLPAGIVRADEAVAGRVWNVLGHTYITKAESASTYSWLSLDPAGTGVPPHVHPTQDEFIYVFEGVYTLYLDGQWTTAGPGDLVQMPKGIPHAYYNKQDEAAKSLFWVSPGGKLANLFSLLHNVTDPAEVVRLSALNGVDFLPEGAVEGA
;
A
#
# COMPACT_ATOMS: atom_id res chain seq x y z
N MET A 1 35.70 -19.43 -22.49
CA MET A 1 34.33 -19.94 -22.29
C MET A 1 33.70 -19.05 -21.25
N VAL A 2 32.78 -18.16 -21.67
CA VAL A 2 32.05 -17.31 -20.74
C VAL A 2 30.95 -18.18 -20.15
N SER A 3 30.97 -18.34 -18.84
CA SER A 3 29.90 -19.01 -18.08
C SER A 3 28.58 -18.34 -18.43
N SER A 4 27.66 -19.09 -19.03
CA SER A 4 26.26 -18.68 -19.10
C SER A 4 25.73 -18.74 -17.68
N GLU A 5 25.86 -17.64 -16.94
CA GLU A 5 25.07 -17.45 -15.73
C GLU A 5 23.60 -17.65 -16.14
N GLU A 6 23.00 -18.66 -15.54
CA GLU A 6 21.58 -18.92 -15.62
C GLU A 6 20.86 -17.62 -15.25
N ILE A 7 20.17 -17.01 -16.23
CA ILE A 7 19.26 -15.91 -15.93
C ILE A 7 18.22 -16.51 -15.01
N VAL A 8 18.34 -16.26 -13.71
CA VAL A 8 17.31 -16.61 -12.74
C VAL A 8 16.09 -15.78 -13.13
N LEU A 9 15.16 -16.41 -13.86
CA LEU A 9 13.84 -15.86 -14.13
C LEU A 9 13.17 -15.71 -12.77
N GLY A 10 12.90 -14.47 -12.35
CA GLY A 10 12.21 -14.20 -11.09
C GLY A 10 10.77 -14.74 -11.09
N ASP A 11 10.16 -14.86 -9.91
CA ASP A 11 8.80 -15.40 -9.70
C ASP A 11 7.66 -14.61 -10.38
N LEU A 12 7.97 -13.52 -11.07
CA LEU A 12 6.99 -12.67 -11.74
C LEU A 12 6.72 -13.19 -13.16
N PRO A 13 5.51 -13.70 -13.46
CA PRO A 13 5.20 -14.22 -14.78
C PRO A 13 5.12 -13.07 -15.81
N ALA A 14 5.64 -13.32 -17.02
CA ALA A 14 5.48 -12.39 -18.13
C ALA A 14 4.01 -12.35 -18.59
N GLY A 15 3.43 -11.15 -18.72
CA GLY A 15 2.05 -11.01 -19.17
C GLY A 15 1.44 -9.64 -18.89
N ILE A 16 0.11 -9.57 -19.01
CA ILE A 16 -0.69 -8.39 -18.72
C ILE A 16 -1.74 -8.81 -17.70
N VAL A 17 -1.74 -8.18 -16.52
CA VAL A 17 -2.89 -8.22 -15.61
C VAL A 17 -3.85 -7.13 -16.06
N ARG A 18 -5.06 -7.51 -16.47
CA ARG A 18 -6.02 -6.53 -17.00
C ARG A 18 -6.53 -5.59 -15.90
N ALA A 19 -7.12 -4.48 -16.31
CA ALA A 19 -7.58 -3.43 -15.40
C ALA A 19 -8.60 -3.95 -14.37
N ASP A 20 -9.46 -4.86 -14.79
CA ASP A 20 -10.53 -5.52 -14.03
C ASP A 20 -10.12 -6.86 -13.38
N GLU A 21 -8.89 -7.32 -13.61
CA GLU A 21 -8.38 -8.57 -13.03
C GLU A 21 -7.60 -8.33 -11.74
N ALA A 22 -7.61 -9.32 -10.85
CA ALA A 22 -6.71 -9.40 -9.72
C ALA A 22 -5.79 -10.62 -9.87
N VAL A 23 -4.51 -10.49 -9.52
CA VAL A 23 -3.60 -11.65 -9.48
C VAL A 23 -4.14 -12.69 -8.51
N ALA A 24 -4.35 -13.91 -9.02
CA ALA A 24 -4.98 -15.01 -8.31
C ALA A 24 -6.37 -14.69 -7.72
N GLY A 25 -7.09 -13.72 -8.30
CA GLY A 25 -8.42 -13.29 -7.81
C GLY A 25 -8.40 -12.56 -6.46
N ARG A 26 -7.23 -12.10 -6.00
CA ARG A 26 -7.06 -11.52 -4.66
C ARG A 26 -7.50 -10.06 -4.59
N VAL A 27 -8.70 -9.87 -4.05
CA VAL A 27 -9.30 -8.57 -3.74
C VAL A 27 -9.58 -8.51 -2.24
N TRP A 28 -9.09 -7.46 -1.59
CA TRP A 28 -9.15 -7.31 -0.14
C TRP A 28 -9.92 -6.06 0.25
N ASN A 29 -10.84 -6.18 1.20
CA ASN A 29 -11.32 -5.08 2.02
C ASN A 29 -10.39 -4.90 3.23
N VAL A 30 -9.62 -3.81 3.28
CA VAL A 30 -8.72 -3.47 4.38
C VAL A 30 -9.08 -2.07 4.84
N LEU A 31 -9.51 -1.89 6.09
CA LEU A 31 -9.90 -0.58 6.65
C LEU A 31 -10.94 0.19 5.80
N GLY A 32 -11.82 -0.53 5.09
CA GLY A 32 -12.84 0.06 4.19
C GLY A 32 -12.35 0.36 2.77
N HIS A 33 -11.05 0.21 2.50
CA HIS A 33 -10.48 0.30 1.16
C HIS A 33 -10.68 -1.01 0.40
N THR A 34 -10.88 -0.94 -0.92
CA THR A 34 -10.82 -2.13 -1.79
C THR A 34 -9.47 -2.19 -2.49
N TYR A 35 -8.65 -3.18 -2.15
CA TYR A 35 -7.34 -3.43 -2.74
C TYR A 35 -7.41 -4.59 -3.74
N ILE A 36 -7.10 -4.32 -4.99
CA ILE A 36 -7.09 -5.30 -6.10
C ILE A 36 -5.64 -5.59 -6.45
N THR A 37 -5.16 -6.80 -6.16
CA THR A 37 -3.74 -7.15 -6.36
C THR A 37 -3.35 -7.11 -7.84
N LYS A 38 -2.25 -6.44 -8.18
CA LYS A 38 -1.74 -6.29 -9.56
C LYS A 38 -0.40 -6.97 -9.82
N ALA A 39 0.51 -7.01 -8.86
CA ALA A 39 1.74 -7.79 -8.97
C ALA A 39 2.21 -8.23 -7.59
N GLU A 40 2.86 -9.40 -7.52
CA GLU A 40 3.55 -9.88 -6.34
C GLU A 40 4.80 -10.65 -6.76
N SER A 41 5.93 -10.30 -6.16
CA SER A 41 7.19 -10.99 -6.26
C SER A 41 8.06 -10.64 -5.03
N ALA A 42 9.24 -11.23 -4.93
CA ALA A 42 10.20 -10.81 -3.90
C ALA A 42 10.58 -9.33 -4.02
N SER A 43 10.61 -8.76 -5.23
CA SER A 43 11.05 -7.39 -5.48
C SER A 43 9.94 -6.34 -5.35
N THR A 44 8.67 -6.73 -5.48
CA THR A 44 7.57 -5.76 -5.37
C THR A 44 6.24 -6.41 -5.02
N TYR A 45 5.39 -5.66 -4.36
CA TYR A 45 3.96 -5.94 -4.26
C TYR A 45 3.20 -4.69 -4.67
N SER A 46 2.25 -4.82 -5.60
CA SER A 46 1.45 -3.69 -6.11
C SER A 46 -0.03 -4.05 -6.16
N TRP A 47 -0.87 -3.04 -5.92
CA TRP A 47 -2.32 -3.16 -5.94
C TRP A 47 -2.96 -1.87 -6.43
N LEU A 48 -4.12 -2.01 -7.07
CA LEU A 48 -5.00 -0.88 -7.30
C LEU A 48 -5.82 -0.66 -6.03
N SER A 49 -5.78 0.55 -5.49
CA SER A 49 -6.60 0.96 -4.35
C SER A 49 -7.84 1.71 -4.83
N LEU A 50 -9.01 1.35 -4.30
CA LEU A 50 -10.24 2.11 -4.42
C LEU A 50 -10.64 2.57 -3.02
N ASP A 51 -10.66 3.89 -2.83
CA ASP A 51 -10.70 4.53 -1.52
C ASP A 51 -11.96 5.40 -1.42
N PRO A 52 -13.05 4.88 -0.85
CA PRO A 52 -14.25 5.68 -0.58
C PRO A 52 -13.94 6.93 0.25
N ALA A 53 -14.81 7.93 0.15
CA ALA A 53 -14.76 9.12 0.99
C ALA A 53 -14.68 8.74 2.48
N GLY A 54 -13.79 9.41 3.22
CA GLY A 54 -13.57 9.20 4.65
C GLY A 54 -12.65 8.02 5.02
N THR A 55 -12.17 7.23 4.05
CA THR A 55 -11.19 6.17 4.34
C THR A 55 -9.78 6.71 4.52
N GLY A 56 -8.90 5.94 5.16
CA GLY A 56 -7.49 6.29 5.34
C GLY A 56 -6.72 5.26 6.14
N VAL A 57 -5.39 5.33 6.02
CA VAL A 57 -4.46 4.54 6.81
C VAL A 57 -3.72 5.48 7.76
N PRO A 58 -3.90 5.31 9.09
CA PRO A 58 -3.26 6.14 10.10
C PRO A 58 -1.72 6.13 10.02
N PRO A 59 -1.04 7.05 10.71
CA PRO A 59 0.41 7.12 10.73
C PRO A 59 1.08 5.78 11.05
N HIS A 60 1.93 5.33 10.13
CA HIS A 60 2.66 4.08 10.25
C HIS A 60 4.04 4.18 9.58
N VAL A 61 4.86 3.16 9.82
CA VAL A 61 6.19 3.01 9.25
C VAL A 61 6.31 1.64 8.61
N HIS A 62 6.85 1.60 7.39
CA HIS A 62 7.42 0.39 6.82
C HIS A 62 8.92 0.35 7.15
N PRO A 63 9.42 -0.59 7.98
CA PRO A 63 10.84 -0.59 8.37
C PRO A 63 11.77 -1.03 7.23
N THR A 64 11.24 -1.76 6.24
CA THR A 64 12.06 -2.42 5.20
C THR A 64 11.66 -2.08 3.78
N GLN A 65 10.53 -1.41 3.56
CA GLN A 65 9.94 -1.20 2.24
C GLN A 65 9.73 0.29 1.98
N ASP A 66 10.16 0.75 0.81
CA ASP A 66 9.67 2.02 0.28
C ASP A 66 8.27 1.78 -0.28
N GLU A 67 7.34 2.71 -0.05
CA GLU A 67 5.98 2.68 -0.56
C GLU A 67 5.71 3.88 -1.48
N PHE A 68 4.82 3.69 -2.44
CA PHE A 68 4.50 4.69 -3.45
C PHE A 68 3.00 4.70 -3.77
N ILE A 69 2.51 5.87 -4.18
CA ILE A 69 1.15 6.04 -4.69
C ILE A 69 1.23 6.81 -6.00
N TYR A 70 0.70 6.25 -7.08
CA TYR A 70 0.42 7.00 -8.30
C TYR A 70 -1.08 7.23 -8.42
N VAL A 71 -1.50 8.50 -8.36
CA VAL A 71 -2.92 8.86 -8.25
C VAL A 71 -3.56 8.94 -9.63
N PHE A 72 -4.69 8.26 -9.82
CA PHE A 72 -5.48 8.31 -11.05
C PHE A 72 -6.71 9.20 -10.93
N GLU A 73 -7.42 9.11 -9.81
CA GLU A 73 -8.68 9.81 -9.55
C GLU A 73 -8.72 10.25 -8.07
N GLY A 74 -9.39 11.36 -7.77
CA GLY A 74 -9.52 11.90 -6.42
C GLY A 74 -8.28 12.64 -5.89
N VAL A 75 -8.32 13.04 -4.62
CA VAL A 75 -7.24 13.77 -3.93
C VAL A 75 -7.01 13.15 -2.56
N TYR A 76 -5.77 12.81 -2.23
CA TYR A 76 -5.41 12.39 -0.88
C TYR A 76 -4.93 13.56 -0.04
N THR A 77 -5.18 13.48 1.26
CA THR A 77 -4.47 14.22 2.30
C THR A 77 -3.43 13.28 2.91
N LEU A 78 -2.17 13.70 2.91
CA LEU A 78 -1.04 12.86 3.30
C LEU A 78 -0.23 13.53 4.39
N TYR A 79 0.29 12.72 5.31
CA TYR A 79 1.35 13.13 6.22
C TYR A 79 2.66 12.58 5.71
N LEU A 80 3.58 13.45 5.31
CA LEU A 80 4.88 13.11 4.72
C LEU A 80 5.94 14.01 5.32
N ASP A 81 7.05 13.43 5.79
CA ASP A 81 8.21 14.16 6.32
C ASP A 81 7.84 15.26 7.35
N GLY A 82 6.93 14.93 8.27
CA GLY A 82 6.52 15.86 9.33
C GLY A 82 5.44 16.87 8.94
N GLN A 83 4.90 16.81 7.72
CA GLN A 83 3.98 17.81 7.19
C GLN A 83 2.74 17.20 6.55
N TRP A 84 1.61 17.89 6.69
CA TRP A 84 0.40 17.57 5.95
C TRP A 84 0.42 18.24 4.58
N THR A 85 0.12 17.48 3.54
CA THR A 85 0.04 17.93 2.15
C THR A 85 -1.05 17.18 1.38
N THR A 86 -1.23 17.50 0.10
CA THR A 86 -2.20 16.82 -0.78
C THR A 86 -1.55 16.37 -2.08
N ALA A 87 -2.06 15.28 -2.66
CA ALA A 87 -1.68 14.81 -3.99
C ALA A 87 -2.93 14.41 -4.78
N GLY A 88 -2.95 14.76 -6.07
CA GLY A 88 -4.08 14.53 -6.98
C GLY A 88 -3.68 13.81 -8.26
N PRO A 89 -4.58 13.70 -9.25
CA PRO A 89 -4.35 12.87 -10.45
C PRO A 89 -3.07 13.24 -11.20
N GLY A 90 -2.25 12.24 -11.48
CA GLY A 90 -0.96 12.39 -12.16
C GLY A 90 0.24 12.56 -11.23
N ASP A 91 0.02 12.83 -9.94
CA ASP A 91 1.09 12.93 -8.95
C ASP A 91 1.61 11.55 -8.53
N LEU A 92 2.91 11.50 -8.25
CA LEU A 92 3.58 10.37 -7.60
C LEU A 92 3.94 10.75 -6.17
N VAL A 93 3.37 10.05 -5.20
CA VAL A 93 3.75 10.10 -3.79
C VAL A 93 4.87 9.08 -3.54
N GLN A 94 5.90 9.49 -2.82
CA GLN A 94 6.99 8.63 -2.38
C GLN A 94 7.01 8.61 -0.85
N MET A 95 7.02 7.42 -0.26
CA MET A 95 7.01 7.18 1.17
C MET A 95 8.21 6.29 1.51
N PRO A 96 9.39 6.90 1.78
CA PRO A 96 10.60 6.15 2.04
C PRO A 96 10.49 5.30 3.31
N LYS A 97 11.12 4.13 3.29
CA LYS A 97 11.17 3.23 4.45
C LYS A 97 11.77 3.90 5.68
N GLY A 98 11.27 3.52 6.85
CA GLY A 98 11.72 4.04 8.13
C GLY A 98 11.22 5.46 8.46
N ILE A 99 10.51 6.12 7.54
CA ILE A 99 9.92 7.44 7.76
C ILE A 99 8.41 7.28 7.95
N PRO A 100 7.82 7.82 9.05
CA PRO A 100 6.38 7.78 9.25
C PRO A 100 5.62 8.49 8.15
N HIS A 101 4.54 7.86 7.70
CA HIS A 101 3.61 8.43 6.73
C HIS A 101 2.17 8.02 7.04
N ALA A 102 1.23 8.79 6.51
CA ALA A 102 -0.20 8.49 6.56
C ALA A 102 -0.86 8.99 5.28
N TYR A 103 -1.99 8.39 4.90
CA TYR A 103 -2.81 8.90 3.81
C TYR A 103 -4.29 8.73 4.11
N TYR A 104 -5.09 9.71 3.69
CA TYR A 104 -6.53 9.75 3.91
C TYR A 104 -7.22 10.29 2.68
N ASN A 105 -8.41 9.77 2.38
CA ASN A 105 -9.36 10.44 1.52
C ASN A 105 -10.31 11.30 2.38
N LYS A 106 -9.91 12.56 2.63
CA LYS A 106 -10.73 13.54 3.39
C LYS A 106 -11.74 14.29 2.50
N GLN A 107 -11.90 13.88 1.23
CA GLN A 107 -12.84 14.49 0.29
C GLN A 107 -14.18 13.76 0.28
N ASP A 108 -15.19 14.35 -0.37
CA ASP A 108 -16.51 13.74 -0.56
C ASP A 108 -16.55 12.73 -1.72
N GLU A 109 -15.55 12.75 -2.60
CA GLU A 109 -15.43 11.86 -3.75
C GLU A 109 -14.46 10.71 -3.47
N ALA A 110 -14.66 9.56 -4.12
CA ALA A 110 -13.75 8.43 -4.02
C ALA A 110 -12.41 8.73 -4.72
N ALA A 111 -11.33 8.13 -4.23
CA ALA A 111 -10.02 8.15 -4.87
C ALA A 111 -9.63 6.78 -5.42
N LYS A 112 -8.77 6.78 -6.45
CA LYS A 112 -8.28 5.56 -7.08
C LYS A 112 -6.83 5.72 -7.51
N SER A 113 -6.00 4.74 -7.16
CA SER A 113 -4.55 4.85 -7.32
C SER A 113 -3.88 3.50 -7.48
N LEU A 114 -2.71 3.49 -8.09
CA LEU A 114 -1.79 2.36 -7.99
C LEU A 114 -0.89 2.57 -6.78
N PHE A 115 -0.92 1.62 -5.85
CA PHE A 115 0.05 1.53 -4.77
C PHE A 115 1.05 0.44 -5.08
N TRP A 116 2.29 0.62 -4.61
CA TRP A 116 3.25 -0.47 -4.56
C TRP A 116 4.30 -0.24 -3.50
N VAL A 117 4.90 -1.35 -3.09
CA VAL A 117 6.06 -1.40 -2.21
C VAL A 117 7.23 -2.07 -2.91
N SER A 118 8.44 -1.71 -2.47
CA SER A 118 9.69 -2.35 -2.87
C SER A 118 10.63 -2.45 -1.66
N PRO A 119 11.11 -3.65 -1.28
CA PRO A 119 10.76 -4.98 -1.81
C PRO A 119 9.31 -5.38 -1.51
N GLY A 120 8.85 -6.55 -2.00
CA GLY A 120 7.46 -7.02 -1.79
C GLY A 120 7.14 -7.43 -0.34
N GLY A 121 8.13 -7.95 0.39
CA GLY A 121 8.03 -8.22 1.82
C GLY A 121 6.87 -9.14 2.20
N LYS A 122 6.21 -8.85 3.32
CA LYS A 122 5.07 -9.63 3.85
C LYS A 122 3.71 -8.95 3.62
N LEU A 123 3.66 -7.87 2.85
CA LEU A 123 2.47 -7.01 2.77
C LEU A 123 1.26 -7.73 2.16
N ALA A 124 1.48 -8.57 1.15
CA ALA A 124 0.42 -9.41 0.58
C ALA A 124 -0.20 -10.38 1.60
N ASN A 125 0.65 -10.96 2.47
CA ASN A 125 0.19 -11.79 3.59
C ASN A 125 -0.59 -10.95 4.61
N LEU A 126 -0.11 -9.74 4.94
CA LEU A 126 -0.82 -8.83 5.83
C LEU A 126 -2.22 -8.52 5.30
N PHE A 127 -2.37 -8.15 4.03
CA PHE A 127 -3.69 -7.83 3.46
C PHE A 127 -4.66 -9.02 3.49
N SER A 128 -4.13 -10.24 3.30
CA SER A 128 -4.93 -11.47 3.47
C SER A 128 -5.43 -11.63 4.91
N LEU A 129 -4.59 -11.29 5.90
CA LEU A 129 -4.93 -11.35 7.33
C LEU A 129 -5.87 -10.22 7.77
N LEU A 130 -5.76 -9.04 7.18
CA LEU A 130 -6.59 -7.87 7.50
C LEU A 130 -7.94 -7.87 6.79
N HIS A 131 -8.20 -8.82 5.89
CA HIS A 131 -9.42 -8.84 5.10
C HIS A 131 -10.68 -8.86 5.99
N ASN A 132 -11.46 -7.78 5.95
CA ASN A 132 -12.64 -7.55 6.79
C ASN A 132 -12.39 -7.53 8.31
N VAL A 133 -11.14 -7.35 8.76
CA VAL A 133 -10.85 -7.14 10.19
C VAL A 133 -11.29 -5.73 10.58
N THR A 134 -12.12 -5.63 11.62
CA THR A 134 -12.65 -4.34 12.11
C THR A 134 -12.14 -3.94 13.48
N ASP A 135 -11.49 -4.85 14.21
CA ASP A 135 -10.91 -4.55 15.53
C ASP A 135 -9.57 -3.81 15.36
N PRO A 136 -9.46 -2.53 15.77
CA PRO A 136 -8.23 -1.76 15.61
C PRO A 136 -7.03 -2.38 16.32
N ALA A 137 -7.23 -3.01 17.49
CA ALA A 137 -6.14 -3.62 18.23
C ALA A 137 -5.54 -4.81 17.47
N GLU A 138 -6.39 -5.60 16.82
CA GLU A 138 -5.97 -6.72 15.99
C GLU A 138 -5.31 -6.26 14.69
N VAL A 139 -5.81 -5.18 14.06
CA VAL A 139 -5.15 -4.55 12.90
C VAL A 139 -3.73 -4.15 13.24
N VAL A 140 -3.54 -3.43 14.35
CA VAL A 140 -2.20 -2.99 14.80
C VAL A 140 -1.29 -4.19 15.06
N ARG A 141 -1.78 -5.21 15.78
CA ARG A 141 -1.01 -6.42 16.11
C ARG A 141 -0.57 -7.18 14.86
N LEU A 142 -1.49 -7.44 13.92
CA LEU A 142 -1.20 -8.16 12.69
C LEU A 142 -0.24 -7.38 11.79
N SER A 143 -0.39 -6.05 11.74
CA SER A 143 0.48 -5.16 10.97
C SER A 143 1.92 -5.22 11.45
N ALA A 144 2.15 -5.10 12.76
CA ALA A 144 3.49 -5.17 13.35
C ALA A 144 4.17 -6.53 13.06
N LEU A 145 3.43 -7.63 13.15
CA LEU A 145 3.95 -8.97 12.81
C LEU A 145 4.37 -9.14 11.34
N ASN A 146 3.90 -8.24 10.46
CA ASN A 146 4.18 -8.25 9.04
C ASN A 146 5.01 -7.05 8.57
N GLY A 147 5.61 -6.28 9.49
CA GLY A 147 6.52 -5.19 9.15
C GLY A 147 5.83 -3.89 8.74
N VAL A 148 4.67 -3.62 9.34
CA VAL A 148 3.98 -2.32 9.28
C VAL A 148 3.70 -1.88 10.71
N ASP A 149 4.41 -0.86 11.17
CA ASP A 149 4.35 -0.41 12.55
C ASP A 149 3.52 0.88 12.65
N PHE A 150 2.29 0.76 13.16
CA PHE A 150 1.47 1.92 13.46
C PHE A 150 2.07 2.73 14.62
N LEU A 151 2.03 4.05 14.48
CA LEU A 151 2.38 4.95 15.58
C LEU A 151 1.27 4.94 16.65
N PRO A 152 1.60 5.29 17.91
CA PRO A 152 0.58 5.49 18.93
C PRO A 152 -0.44 6.56 18.52
N GLU A 153 -1.68 6.40 18.99
CA GLU A 153 -2.73 7.42 18.83
C GLU A 153 -2.25 8.79 19.34
N GLY A 154 -2.53 9.85 18.58
CA GLY A 154 -2.12 11.22 18.91
C GLY A 154 -0.65 11.54 18.65
N ALA A 155 0.16 10.62 18.12
CA ALA A 155 1.57 10.89 17.79
C ALA A 155 1.75 11.88 16.63
N VAL A 156 0.75 12.00 15.76
CA VAL A 156 0.70 12.99 14.67
C VAL A 156 -0.56 13.82 14.85
N GLU A 157 -0.40 15.13 15.00
CA GLU A 157 -1.53 16.06 15.11
C GLU A 157 -2.34 16.07 13.80
N GLY A 158 -3.67 15.90 13.89
CA GLY A 158 -4.58 15.94 12.73
C GLY A 158 -4.76 14.61 11.98
N ALA A 159 -4.19 13.53 12.52
CA ALA A 159 -4.39 12.15 12.07
C ALA A 159 -5.68 11.54 12.64
#